data_AF-A0AAW0B8A5-F1
#
_entry.id   AF-A0AAW0B8A5-F1
#
_cell.length_a   1.000
_cell.length_b   1.000
_cell.length_c   1.000
_cell.angle_alpha   90.00
_cell.angle_beta   90.00
_cell.angle_gamma   90.00
#
_symmetry.space_group_name_H-M   'P 1'
#
loop_
_entity.id
_entity.type
_entity.pdbx_description
1 polymer ?
#
loop_
_entity_poly.entity_id
_entity_poly.type
_entity_poly.pdbx_seq_one_letter_code
_entity_poly.pdbx_strand_id
1 'polypeptide(L)'
;MKVAIEGCCHGELDNIYAHIADLEAKNHYKVDLLLICGDFQAIRNHQDLQCMAVPDKYKEIQTFFKYYTGAKRAPIPTIVIGGNHEASNYLWELYHGGWLAPNIYYLGHAGCVQFNGLRIAGASGIFKGYNFSKGFFEKLPYDKEAIRSAYHIREFNVRKLSLLSSPNIFLSHDWPVGIDQYGDYNALIKVKSHFRQEIKEGRLGSPPLMGLLRALKPEWWFSAHLHCRFEATVVHDNGGIVQPISSQGAPSMVSAKNPDEIAIEDDFDGEDAKQDPAPLPVQSNNPDEINLDDEIEDVAAPPAPAPAPPPPSITRFLALDKCLPKRKFLEVIDIPIEDTFKGPPNELVFDPEWLAVTRAFQPFFSVHRHQIPFPEEDLAREMVAKELEWVHANILKEEMMIPVNRVQQFVQTAPGPGSEGNQKFRQRESFEITLLFVQLSIFLTMEAPLYPNPQTEAYCKLLQIENKIN
;
A
#
# COMPACT_ATOMS: atom_id res chain seq x y z
N MET A 1 -13.57 -19.06 -5.06
CA MET A 1 -12.20 -18.84 -5.59
C MET A 1 -11.19 -19.27 -4.54
N LYS A 2 -10.07 -19.85 -4.96
CA LYS A 2 -8.90 -20.07 -4.10
C LYS A 2 -7.91 -18.93 -4.31
N VAL A 3 -7.65 -18.17 -3.26
CA VAL A 3 -6.70 -17.06 -3.29
C VAL A 3 -5.52 -17.39 -2.39
N ALA A 4 -4.32 -17.38 -2.94
CA ALA A 4 -3.09 -17.47 -2.16
C ALA A 4 -2.67 -16.08 -1.71
N ILE A 5 -2.38 -15.93 -0.42
CA ILE A 5 -1.87 -14.71 0.20
C ILE A 5 -0.44 -14.97 0.61
N GLU A 6 0.46 -14.05 0.25
CA GLU A 6 1.89 -14.10 0.57
C GLU A 6 2.30 -12.83 1.32
N GLY A 7 3.18 -12.99 2.30
CA GLY A 7 3.70 -11.91 3.13
C GLY A 7 4.75 -11.05 2.40
N CYS A 8 6.03 -11.26 2.73
CA CYS A 8 7.16 -10.57 2.08
C CYS A 8 7.91 -11.50 1.12
N CYS A 9 7.93 -11.14 -0.15
CA CYS A 9 8.48 -12.00 -1.20
C CYS A 9 10.02 -12.05 -1.22
N HIS A 10 10.71 -10.92 -1.02
CA HIS A 10 12.17 -10.76 -1.10
C HIS A 10 12.83 -11.36 -2.35
N GLY A 11 12.15 -11.31 -3.49
CA GLY A 11 12.64 -11.84 -4.77
C GLY A 11 12.60 -13.37 -4.91
N GLU A 12 12.00 -14.08 -3.95
CA GLU A 12 11.88 -15.55 -3.90
C GLU A 12 10.69 -16.10 -4.73
N LEU A 13 10.35 -15.46 -5.84
CA LEU A 13 9.19 -15.80 -6.67
C LEU A 13 9.16 -17.26 -7.12
N ASP A 14 10.32 -17.80 -7.49
CA ASP A 14 10.46 -19.20 -7.90
C ASP A 14 10.03 -20.16 -6.78
N ASN A 15 10.39 -19.86 -5.53
CA ASN A 15 10.05 -20.66 -4.36
C ASN A 15 8.57 -20.53 -3.99
N ILE A 16 8.00 -19.33 -4.11
CA ILE A 16 6.57 -19.09 -3.85
C ILE A 16 5.72 -19.88 -4.85
N TYR A 17 5.99 -19.77 -6.15
CA TYR A 17 5.22 -20.51 -7.17
C TYR A 17 5.39 -22.02 -7.05
N ALA A 18 6.60 -22.51 -6.74
CA ALA A 18 6.84 -23.92 -6.48
C ALA A 18 6.05 -24.42 -5.26
N HIS A 19 6.00 -23.62 -4.19
CA HIS A 19 5.23 -23.98 -2.99
C HIS A 19 3.73 -24.04 -3.26
N ILE A 20 3.18 -23.10 -4.05
CA ILE A 20 1.78 -23.14 -4.45
C ILE A 20 1.50 -24.39 -5.30
N ALA A 21 2.34 -24.71 -6.27
CA ALA A 21 2.18 -25.90 -7.10
C ALA A 21 2.18 -27.20 -6.26
N ASP A 22 3.05 -27.28 -5.25
CA ASP A 22 3.07 -28.38 -4.28
C ASP A 22 1.75 -28.48 -3.49
N LEU A 23 1.19 -27.35 -3.06
CA LEU A 23 -0.08 -27.30 -2.32
C LEU A 23 -1.27 -27.70 -3.21
N GLU A 24 -1.30 -27.24 -4.46
CA GLU A 24 -2.31 -27.64 -5.45
C GLU A 24 -2.28 -29.15 -5.69
N ALA A 25 -1.08 -29.72 -5.86
CA ALA A 25 -0.90 -31.15 -6.11
C ALA A 25 -1.31 -32.01 -4.90
N LYS A 26 -0.97 -31.58 -3.68
CA LYS A 26 -1.25 -32.32 -2.43
C LYS A 26 -2.73 -32.26 -2.05
N ASN A 27 -3.39 -31.12 -2.26
CA ASN A 27 -4.74 -30.86 -1.74
C ASN A 27 -5.82 -30.90 -2.82
N HIS A 28 -5.46 -31.17 -4.08
CA HIS A 28 -6.38 -31.31 -5.21
C HIS A 28 -7.26 -30.07 -5.47
N TYR A 29 -6.65 -28.88 -5.42
CA TYR A 29 -7.29 -27.63 -5.85
C TYR A 29 -6.39 -26.85 -6.80
N LYS A 30 -6.94 -25.79 -7.41
CA LYS A 30 -6.17 -24.79 -8.17
C LYS A 30 -6.31 -23.43 -7.51
N VAL A 31 -5.21 -22.70 -7.44
CA VAL A 31 -5.16 -21.31 -6.98
C VAL A 31 -5.45 -20.41 -8.18
N ASP A 32 -6.45 -19.55 -8.02
CA ASP A 32 -6.93 -18.68 -9.09
C ASP A 32 -6.17 -17.34 -9.11
N LEU A 33 -5.70 -16.88 -7.95
CA LEU A 33 -5.05 -15.58 -7.75
C LEU A 33 -4.02 -15.65 -6.62
N LEU A 34 -2.87 -14.99 -6.82
CA LEU A 34 -1.86 -14.75 -5.79
C LEU A 34 -1.82 -13.26 -5.42
N LEU A 35 -1.89 -12.94 -4.13
CA LEU A 35 -1.72 -11.60 -3.58
C LEU A 35 -0.41 -11.53 -2.78
N ILE A 36 0.48 -10.61 -3.14
CA ILE A 36 1.76 -10.38 -2.44
C ILE A 36 1.71 -9.03 -1.71
N CYS A 37 1.95 -9.05 -0.40
CA CYS A 37 1.78 -7.90 0.48
C CYS A 37 3.02 -6.98 0.57
N GLY A 38 4.02 -7.16 -0.29
CA GLY A 38 5.14 -6.24 -0.47
C GLY A 38 6.51 -6.90 -0.36
N ASP A 39 7.54 -6.05 -0.30
CA ASP A 39 8.95 -6.44 -0.45
C ASP A 39 9.13 -7.38 -1.64
N PHE A 40 8.50 -7.03 -2.76
CA PHE A 40 8.45 -7.85 -3.96
C PHE A 40 9.81 -7.88 -4.67
N GLN A 41 10.56 -6.78 -4.61
CA GLN A 41 11.86 -6.60 -5.25
C GLN A 41 11.77 -6.76 -6.78
N ALA A 42 11.00 -5.88 -7.43
CA ALA A 42 10.85 -5.82 -8.90
C ALA A 42 12.12 -5.35 -9.65
N ILE A 43 13.29 -5.93 -9.36
CA ILE A 43 14.59 -5.52 -9.91
C ILE A 43 14.74 -6.02 -11.35
N ARG A 44 14.73 -5.13 -12.35
CA ARG A 44 14.90 -5.51 -13.77
C ARG A 44 16.38 -5.73 -14.12
N ASN A 45 17.27 -4.97 -13.49
CA ASN A 45 18.71 -4.94 -13.76
C ASN A 45 19.51 -4.38 -12.55
N HIS A 46 20.84 -4.32 -12.64
CA HIS A 46 21.69 -3.87 -11.52
C HIS A 46 21.56 -2.38 -11.19
N GLN A 47 21.05 -1.55 -12.12
CA GLN A 47 20.81 -0.12 -11.86
C GLN A 47 19.57 0.06 -10.97
N ASP A 48 18.49 -0.68 -11.23
CA ASP A 48 17.33 -0.73 -10.33
C ASP A 48 17.72 -1.22 -8.93
N LEU A 49 18.67 -2.17 -8.85
CA LEU A 49 19.20 -2.65 -7.58
C LEU A 49 19.88 -1.54 -6.77
N GLN A 50 20.42 -0.50 -7.42
CA GLN A 50 20.99 0.67 -6.74
C GLN A 50 19.93 1.63 -6.17
N CYS A 51 18.68 1.52 -6.63
CA CYS A 51 17.54 2.29 -6.16
C CYS A 51 16.78 1.59 -5.02
N MET A 52 17.23 0.41 -4.59
CA MET A 52 16.67 -0.33 -3.46
C MET A 52 17.37 0.05 -2.15
N ALA A 53 16.59 0.40 -1.13
CA ALA A 53 17.06 0.76 0.19
C ALA A 53 17.46 -0.48 1.00
N VAL A 54 18.60 -1.08 0.66
CA VAL A 54 19.20 -2.21 1.37
C VAL A 54 20.71 -1.95 1.48
N PRO A 55 21.37 -2.25 2.61
CA PRO A 55 22.83 -2.19 2.70
C PRO A 55 23.50 -3.00 1.58
N ASP A 56 24.53 -2.44 0.94
CA ASP A 56 25.08 -3.00 -0.30
C ASP A 56 25.51 -4.46 -0.21
N LYS A 57 25.98 -4.92 0.96
CA LYS A 57 26.36 -6.32 1.21
C LYS A 57 25.21 -7.33 1.12
N TYR A 58 23.95 -6.88 1.16
CA TYR A 58 22.76 -7.71 1.08
C TYR A 58 21.97 -7.50 -0.22
N LYS A 59 22.44 -6.63 -1.12
CA LYS A 59 21.77 -6.39 -2.41
C LYS A 59 21.99 -7.57 -3.34
N GLU A 60 20.89 -8.23 -3.71
CA GLU A 60 20.88 -9.29 -4.69
C GLU A 60 19.78 -9.05 -5.73
N ILE A 61 20.08 -9.31 -7.00
CA ILE A 61 19.12 -9.13 -8.12
C ILE A 61 17.97 -10.15 -8.09
N GLN A 62 18.19 -11.27 -7.40
CA GLN A 62 17.24 -12.37 -7.25
C GLN A 62 16.70 -12.88 -8.60
N THR A 63 15.40 -13.17 -8.70
CA THR A 63 14.84 -13.91 -9.84
C THR A 63 13.82 -13.15 -10.68
N PHE A 64 13.32 -12.00 -10.22
CA PHE A 64 12.26 -11.24 -10.91
C PHE A 64 12.62 -10.89 -12.35
N PHE A 65 13.87 -10.50 -12.63
CA PHE A 65 14.33 -10.15 -13.98
C PHE A 65 14.06 -11.26 -15.04
N LYS A 66 13.98 -12.53 -14.62
CA LYS A 66 13.64 -13.65 -15.52
C LYS A 66 12.19 -13.60 -15.98
N TYR A 67 11.28 -13.16 -15.12
CA TYR A 67 9.87 -12.94 -15.44
C TYR A 67 9.70 -11.71 -16.32
N TYR A 68 10.42 -10.64 -16.00
CA TYR A 68 10.43 -9.40 -16.76
C TYR A 68 10.96 -9.58 -18.20
N THR A 69 12.05 -10.33 -18.39
CA THR A 69 12.64 -10.58 -19.73
C THR A 69 11.94 -11.71 -20.51
N GLY A 70 10.92 -12.35 -19.93
CA GLY A 70 10.19 -13.45 -20.56
C GLY A 70 10.89 -14.81 -20.53
N ALA A 71 12.04 -14.94 -19.85
CA ALA A 71 12.69 -16.23 -19.60
C ALA A 71 11.84 -17.17 -18.71
N LYS A 72 10.97 -16.59 -17.89
CA LYS A 72 9.92 -17.27 -17.11
C LYS A 72 8.60 -16.52 -17.27
N ARG A 73 7.49 -17.22 -16.97
CA ARG A 73 6.14 -16.64 -16.93
C ARG A 73 5.49 -17.00 -15.60
N ALA A 74 4.81 -16.05 -14.96
CA ALA A 74 4.06 -16.34 -13.75
C ALA A 74 2.90 -17.31 -14.07
N PRO A 75 2.81 -18.46 -13.39
CA PRO A 75 1.83 -19.49 -13.68
C PRO A 75 0.40 -19.10 -13.24
N ILE A 76 0.29 -18.19 -12.27
CA ILE A 76 -0.94 -17.75 -11.64
C ILE A 76 -0.99 -16.22 -11.78
N PRO A 77 -2.15 -15.61 -12.04
CA PRO A 77 -2.31 -14.16 -11.94
C PRO A 77 -1.86 -13.67 -10.56
N THR A 78 -0.95 -12.71 -10.54
CA THR A 78 -0.34 -12.21 -9.30
C THR A 78 -0.56 -10.71 -9.18
N ILE A 79 -1.19 -10.26 -8.10
CA ILE A 79 -1.31 -8.84 -7.74
C ILE A 79 -0.32 -8.56 -6.61
N VAL A 80 0.42 -7.45 -6.73
CA VAL A 80 1.43 -7.05 -5.75
C VAL A 80 1.22 -5.61 -5.33
N ILE A 81 1.50 -5.31 -4.06
CA ILE A 81 1.77 -3.95 -3.56
C ILE A 81 3.27 -3.82 -3.24
N GLY A 82 3.75 -2.59 -3.06
CA GLY A 82 5.15 -2.32 -2.71
C GLY A 82 5.38 -2.35 -1.19
N GLY A 83 6.54 -2.83 -0.77
CA GLY A 83 7.06 -2.69 0.61
C GLY A 83 8.15 -1.61 0.72
N ASN A 84 9.14 -1.82 1.58
CA ASN A 84 10.30 -0.94 1.76
C ASN A 84 11.56 -1.42 1.01
N HIS A 85 11.64 -2.69 0.65
CA HIS A 85 12.75 -3.25 -0.13
C HIS A 85 12.33 -3.40 -1.60
N GLU A 86 12.29 -2.28 -2.33
CA GLU A 86 11.78 -2.26 -3.70
C GLU A 86 12.71 -1.58 -4.70
N ALA A 87 12.54 -1.92 -5.98
CA ALA A 87 12.99 -1.08 -7.09
C ALA A 87 12.08 0.17 -7.16
N SER A 88 12.24 1.10 -6.22
CA SER A 88 11.34 2.25 -6.06
C SER A 88 11.23 3.10 -7.33
N ASN A 89 12.30 3.16 -8.12
CA ASN A 89 12.30 3.80 -9.42
C ASN A 89 11.35 3.14 -10.42
N TYR A 90 11.35 1.80 -10.50
CA TYR A 90 10.46 1.08 -11.42
C TYR A 90 9.00 1.10 -10.92
N LEU A 91 8.78 1.02 -9.60
CA LEU A 91 7.43 1.17 -9.05
C LEU A 91 6.88 2.58 -9.27
N TRP A 92 7.74 3.61 -9.25
CA TRP A 92 7.35 4.99 -9.58
C TRP A 92 6.89 5.14 -11.03
N GLU A 93 7.58 4.50 -11.99
CA GLU A 93 7.16 4.44 -13.41
C GLU A 93 5.73 3.91 -13.57
N LEU A 94 5.24 3.11 -12.60
CA LEU A 94 3.91 2.50 -12.55
C LEU A 94 3.09 3.01 -11.34
N TYR A 95 3.21 4.30 -11.00
CA TYR A 95 2.54 4.90 -9.84
C TYR A 95 1.03 4.59 -9.75
N HIS A 96 0.33 4.63 -10.88
CA HIS A 96 -1.11 4.34 -11.00
C HIS A 96 -1.45 2.84 -11.12
N GLY A 97 -0.46 1.97 -10.98
CA GLY A 97 -0.57 0.53 -11.22
C GLY A 97 -0.25 0.15 -12.67
N GLY A 98 0.06 -1.13 -12.89
CA GLY A 98 0.37 -1.69 -14.19
C GLY A 98 1.09 -3.03 -14.11
N TRP A 99 1.29 -3.67 -15.26
CA TRP A 99 1.98 -4.95 -15.34
C TRP A 99 3.49 -4.77 -15.15
N LEU A 100 4.04 -5.41 -14.12
CA LEU A 100 5.49 -5.51 -13.87
C LEU A 100 6.15 -6.55 -14.78
N ALA A 101 5.40 -7.61 -15.11
CA ALA A 101 5.76 -8.68 -16.02
C ALA A 101 4.46 -9.33 -16.53
N PRO A 102 4.50 -10.19 -17.57
CA PRO A 102 3.31 -10.91 -17.99
C PRO A 102 2.71 -11.70 -16.81
N ASN A 103 1.43 -11.43 -16.51
CA ASN A 103 0.66 -12.05 -15.44
C ASN A 103 1.05 -11.61 -13.99
N ILE A 104 1.85 -10.55 -13.84
CA ILE A 104 2.19 -9.92 -12.55
C ILE A 104 1.82 -8.43 -12.59
N TYR A 105 0.81 -8.03 -11.81
CA TYR A 105 0.26 -6.69 -11.78
C TYR A 105 0.62 -5.97 -10.48
N TYR A 106 1.24 -4.80 -10.58
CA TYR A 106 1.42 -3.88 -9.46
C TYR A 106 0.18 -3.02 -9.30
N LEU A 107 -0.35 -2.96 -8.08
CA LEU A 107 -1.57 -2.20 -7.77
C LEU A 107 -1.34 -0.68 -7.79
N GLY A 108 -0.09 -0.22 -7.75
CA GLY A 108 0.29 1.19 -7.66
C GLY A 108 0.67 1.61 -6.24
N HIS A 109 1.02 2.89 -6.06
CA HIS A 109 1.28 3.42 -4.71
C HIS A 109 0.03 3.35 -3.81
N ALA A 110 -1.13 3.47 -4.43
CA ALA A 110 -2.43 3.07 -3.93
C ALA A 110 -3.27 2.67 -5.14
N GLY A 111 -4.18 1.71 -4.97
CA GLY A 111 -5.00 1.24 -6.08
C GLY A 111 -6.19 0.41 -5.67
N CYS A 112 -7.15 0.27 -6.57
CA CYS A 112 -8.21 -0.73 -6.47
C CYS A 112 -8.57 -1.26 -7.87
N VAL A 113 -8.69 -2.59 -7.96
CA VAL A 113 -9.07 -3.34 -9.16
C VAL A 113 -10.08 -4.42 -8.78
N GLN A 114 -10.72 -5.03 -9.78
CA GLN A 114 -11.58 -6.19 -9.56
C GLN A 114 -11.04 -7.42 -10.29
N PHE A 115 -11.19 -8.60 -9.67
CA PHE A 115 -10.85 -9.89 -10.24
C PHE A 115 -11.96 -10.90 -9.92
N ASN A 116 -12.65 -11.42 -10.94
CA ASN A 116 -13.80 -12.31 -10.75
C ASN A 116 -14.83 -11.77 -9.73
N GLY A 117 -15.13 -10.47 -9.79
CA GLY A 117 -16.06 -9.81 -8.86
C GLY A 117 -15.49 -9.48 -7.49
N LEU A 118 -14.30 -9.98 -7.12
CA LEU A 118 -13.63 -9.53 -5.90
C LEU A 118 -13.02 -8.17 -6.11
N ARG A 119 -13.39 -7.22 -5.26
CA ARG A 119 -12.82 -5.88 -5.21
C ARG A 119 -11.61 -5.87 -4.27
N ILE A 120 -10.45 -5.56 -4.84
CA ILE A 120 -9.15 -5.64 -4.16
C ILE A 120 -8.55 -4.26 -4.16
N ALA A 121 -8.42 -3.66 -2.98
CA ALA A 121 -7.76 -2.38 -2.77
C ALA A 121 -6.43 -2.58 -2.04
N GLY A 122 -5.54 -1.60 -2.12
CA GLY A 122 -4.32 -1.67 -1.33
C GLY A 122 -3.50 -0.39 -1.31
N ALA A 123 -2.61 -0.33 -0.32
CA ALA A 123 -1.69 0.76 -0.08
C ALA A 123 -0.25 0.22 -0.03
N SER A 124 0.60 0.75 -0.89
CA SER A 124 2.02 0.39 -0.94
C SER A 124 2.84 1.25 0.03
N GLY A 125 3.92 0.67 0.53
CA GLY A 125 4.92 1.36 1.34
C GLY A 125 4.69 1.29 2.84
N ILE A 126 5.56 1.98 3.58
CA ILE A 126 5.56 2.03 5.05
C ILE A 126 5.33 3.45 5.57
N PHE A 127 4.87 3.58 6.81
CA PHE A 127 4.59 4.87 7.42
C PHE A 127 5.82 5.51 8.07
N LYS A 128 6.09 6.77 7.71
CA LYS A 128 6.98 7.68 8.45
C LYS A 128 6.33 9.05 8.58
N GLY A 129 6.01 9.44 9.81
CA GLY A 129 5.24 10.67 10.09
C GLY A 129 5.83 11.94 9.48
N TYR A 130 7.16 12.07 9.45
CA TYR A 130 7.84 13.24 8.91
C TYR A 130 7.79 13.36 7.37
N ASN A 131 7.37 12.31 6.66
CA ASN A 131 7.15 12.35 5.20
C ASN A 131 5.68 12.26 4.82
N PHE A 132 4.80 11.87 5.75
CA PHE A 132 3.40 11.58 5.47
C PHE A 132 2.65 12.76 4.83
N SER A 133 2.87 13.98 5.31
CA SER A 133 2.21 15.20 4.83
C SER A 133 2.92 15.88 3.65
N LYS A 134 3.98 15.28 3.11
CA LYS A 134 4.72 15.82 1.96
C LYS A 134 4.16 15.28 0.63
N GLY A 135 4.46 15.98 -0.46
CA GLY A 135 4.27 15.40 -1.80
C GLY A 135 5.38 14.39 -2.15
N PHE A 136 5.46 14.01 -3.43
CA PHE A 136 6.45 13.08 -3.97
C PHE A 136 7.55 13.86 -4.68
N PHE A 137 8.66 14.10 -4.00
CA PHE A 137 9.72 14.99 -4.49
C PHE A 137 10.99 14.26 -4.90
N GLU A 138 10.99 12.93 -4.76
CA GLU A 138 12.12 12.07 -5.03
C GLU A 138 12.45 12.09 -6.52
N LYS A 139 13.69 12.44 -6.85
CA LYS A 139 14.21 12.42 -8.22
C LYS A 139 15.47 11.58 -8.29
N LEU A 140 15.65 10.91 -9.41
CA LEU A 140 16.87 10.16 -9.67
C LEU A 140 18.00 11.09 -10.12
N PRO A 141 19.27 10.75 -9.76
CA PRO A 141 19.66 9.68 -8.86
C PRO A 141 19.24 9.99 -7.41
N TYR A 142 18.68 8.99 -6.73
CA TYR A 142 18.29 9.08 -5.32
C TYR A 142 19.51 9.23 -4.44
N ASP A 143 19.49 10.26 -3.60
CA ASP A 143 20.36 10.32 -2.44
C ASP A 143 19.87 9.37 -1.32
N LYS A 144 20.54 9.42 -0.17
CA LYS A 144 20.20 8.60 1.00
C LYS A 144 18.83 8.91 1.59
N GLU A 145 18.31 10.14 1.47
CA GLU A 145 16.98 10.51 1.95
C GLU A 145 15.93 10.00 0.96
N ALA A 146 16.11 10.32 -0.33
CA ALA A 146 15.18 10.02 -1.41
C ALA A 146 14.96 8.51 -1.59
N ILE A 147 16.01 7.70 -1.48
CA ILE A 147 15.89 6.24 -1.60
C ILE A 147 14.97 5.64 -0.52
N ARG A 148 14.90 6.29 0.64
CA ARG A 148 14.01 5.89 1.75
C ARG A 148 12.63 6.52 1.60
N SER A 149 12.58 7.82 1.28
CA SER A 149 11.32 8.55 1.20
C SER A 149 10.43 8.12 0.03
N ALA A 150 11.00 7.53 -1.02
CA ALA A 150 10.28 7.04 -2.20
C ALA A 150 9.23 5.97 -1.87
N TYR A 151 9.50 5.07 -0.92
CA TYR A 151 8.56 4.02 -0.51
C TYR A 151 7.71 4.38 0.72
N HIS A 152 7.85 5.59 1.29
CA HIS A 152 6.98 5.98 2.39
C HIS A 152 5.57 6.30 1.88
N ILE A 153 4.53 5.83 2.57
CA ILE A 153 3.14 6.19 2.24
C ILE A 153 2.90 7.69 2.49
N ARG A 154 2.11 8.35 1.63
CA ARG A 154 1.70 9.76 1.77
C ARG A 154 0.24 9.88 2.17
N GLU A 155 -0.12 10.99 2.81
CA GLU A 155 -1.51 11.36 3.13
C GLU A 155 -2.38 11.36 1.88
N PHE A 156 -1.83 11.81 0.74
CA PHE A 156 -2.49 11.75 -0.57
C PHE A 156 -3.02 10.35 -0.91
N ASN A 157 -2.22 9.31 -0.71
CA ASN A 157 -2.61 7.93 -1.00
C ASN A 157 -3.75 7.48 -0.09
N VAL A 158 -3.65 7.80 1.20
CA VAL A 158 -4.63 7.43 2.23
C VAL A 158 -5.97 8.12 2.00
N ARG A 159 -5.98 9.42 1.70
CA ARG A 159 -7.21 10.17 1.41
C ARG A 159 -7.94 9.66 0.17
N LYS A 160 -7.21 9.29 -0.88
CA LYS A 160 -7.81 8.64 -2.05
C LYS A 160 -8.50 7.34 -1.65
N LEU A 161 -7.81 6.49 -0.90
CA LEU A 161 -8.34 5.18 -0.48
C LEU A 161 -9.56 5.32 0.44
N SER A 162 -9.61 6.31 1.34
CA SER A 162 -10.74 6.51 2.26
C SER A 162 -12.04 6.94 1.58
N LEU A 163 -11.99 7.32 0.29
CA LEU A 163 -13.16 7.70 -0.49
C LEU A 163 -13.83 6.52 -1.19
N LEU A 164 -13.23 5.33 -1.14
CA LEU A 164 -13.84 4.13 -1.68
C LEU A 164 -14.97 3.64 -0.77
N SER A 165 -15.99 3.07 -1.40
CA SER A 165 -16.88 2.12 -0.73
C SER A 165 -16.09 0.87 -0.28
N SER A 166 -16.68 0.08 0.62
CA SER A 166 -16.02 -1.08 1.23
C SER A 166 -15.52 -2.07 0.16
N PRO A 167 -14.20 -2.37 0.09
CA PRO A 167 -13.67 -3.43 -0.77
C PRO A 167 -13.74 -4.79 -0.06
N ASN A 168 -13.71 -5.90 -0.82
CA ASN A 168 -13.67 -7.24 -0.23
C ASN A 168 -12.32 -7.50 0.47
N ILE A 169 -11.23 -7.11 -0.20
CA ILE A 169 -9.86 -7.32 0.27
C ILE A 169 -9.14 -5.98 0.30
N PHE A 170 -8.42 -5.74 1.38
CA PHE A 170 -7.46 -4.65 1.49
C PHE A 170 -6.05 -5.19 1.75
N LEU A 171 -5.07 -4.72 0.98
CA LEU A 171 -3.65 -5.07 1.11
C LEU A 171 -2.86 -3.88 1.68
N SER A 172 -1.98 -4.14 2.65
CA SER A 172 -0.97 -3.17 3.08
C SER A 172 0.33 -3.86 3.44
N HIS A 173 1.48 -3.20 3.26
CA HIS A 173 2.73 -3.79 3.72
C HIS A 173 2.83 -3.73 5.25
N ASP A 174 2.75 -2.51 5.79
CA ASP A 174 2.66 -2.26 7.22
C ASP A 174 1.34 -2.76 7.81
N TRP A 175 1.37 -3.07 9.10
CA TRP A 175 0.17 -3.39 9.87
C TRP A 175 -0.56 -2.12 10.28
N PRO A 176 -1.89 -2.12 10.40
CA PRO A 176 -2.62 -1.08 11.12
C PRO A 176 -2.13 -0.97 12.57
N VAL A 177 -1.85 0.24 13.05
CA VAL A 177 -1.42 0.44 14.45
C VAL A 177 -2.48 -0.08 15.42
N GLY A 178 -2.06 -0.80 16.47
CA GLY A 178 -2.97 -1.32 17.50
C GLY A 178 -3.77 -2.56 17.07
N ILE A 179 -3.53 -3.12 15.87
CA ILE A 179 -4.19 -4.35 15.42
C ILE A 179 -3.89 -5.55 16.33
N ASP A 180 -2.77 -5.50 17.06
CA ASP A 180 -2.35 -6.48 18.05
C ASP A 180 -3.38 -6.69 19.17
N GLN A 181 -4.20 -5.67 19.47
CA GLN A 181 -5.25 -5.71 20.49
C GLN A 181 -6.47 -6.54 20.06
N TYR A 182 -6.58 -6.86 18.78
CA TYR A 182 -7.70 -7.60 18.18
C TYR A 182 -7.35 -9.08 17.92
N GLY A 183 -6.19 -9.53 18.37
CA GLY A 183 -5.71 -10.92 18.23
C GLY A 183 -5.04 -11.44 19.50
N ASP A 184 -4.27 -12.52 19.40
CA ASP A 184 -3.55 -13.08 20.55
C ASP A 184 -2.24 -12.32 20.81
N TYR A 185 -2.36 -11.18 21.50
CA TYR A 185 -1.23 -10.36 21.95
C TYR A 185 -0.18 -11.18 22.73
N ASN A 186 -0.62 -12.12 23.57
CA ASN A 186 0.30 -12.91 24.39
C ASN A 186 1.13 -13.87 23.53
N ALA A 187 0.53 -14.49 22.50
CA ALA A 187 1.26 -15.28 21.52
C ALA A 187 2.24 -14.43 20.71
N LEU A 188 1.83 -13.23 20.26
CA LEU A 188 2.68 -12.32 19.51
C LEU A 188 3.94 -11.95 20.30
N ILE A 189 3.79 -11.50 21.54
CA ILE A 189 4.92 -11.09 22.40
C ILE A 189 5.81 -12.26 22.82
N LYS A 190 5.27 -13.48 22.88
CA LYS A 190 6.12 -14.68 23.10
C LYS A 190 7.07 -14.92 21.93
N VAL A 191 6.62 -14.69 20.69
CA VAL A 191 7.43 -14.85 19.49
C VAL A 191 8.34 -13.64 19.25
N LYS A 192 7.83 -12.43 19.46
CA LYS A 192 8.48 -11.14 19.21
C LYS A 192 8.47 -10.26 20.46
N SER A 193 9.29 -10.61 21.45
CA SER A 193 9.29 -9.94 22.76
C SER A 193 9.61 -8.44 22.71
N HIS A 194 10.40 -8.00 21.72
CA HIS A 194 10.75 -6.59 21.51
C HIS A 194 9.56 -5.71 21.12
N PHE A 195 8.51 -6.28 20.51
CA PHE A 195 7.30 -5.52 20.17
C PHE A 195 6.54 -5.00 21.39
N ARG A 196 6.80 -5.54 22.59
CA ARG A 196 6.12 -5.12 23.82
C ARG A 196 6.22 -3.61 24.04
N GLN A 197 7.41 -3.04 23.84
CA GLN A 197 7.61 -1.61 24.07
C GLN A 197 6.97 -0.77 22.95
N GLU A 198 7.09 -1.22 21.70
CA GLU A 198 6.52 -0.52 20.55
C GLU A 198 5.00 -0.49 20.57
N ILE A 199 4.36 -1.59 20.98
CA ILE A 199 2.90 -1.67 21.18
C ILE A 199 2.48 -0.73 22.30
N LYS A 200 3.18 -0.76 23.45
CA LYS A 200 2.86 0.11 24.58
C LYS A 200 2.95 1.60 24.22
N GLU A 201 3.87 1.95 23.34
CA GLU A 201 4.06 3.33 22.85
C GLU A 201 3.19 3.67 21.63
N GLY A 202 2.39 2.72 21.12
CA GLY A 202 1.54 2.94 19.95
C GLY A 202 2.31 3.17 18.65
N ARG A 203 3.53 2.62 18.54
CA ARG A 203 4.44 2.81 17.40
C ARG A 203 4.53 1.60 16.47
N LEU A 204 4.01 0.44 16.87
CA LEU A 204 4.01 -0.75 16.03
C LEU A 204 2.94 -0.63 14.94
N GLY A 205 3.38 -0.47 13.69
CA GLY A 205 2.50 -0.33 12.53
C GLY A 205 2.18 1.13 12.18
N SER A 206 1.16 1.29 11.35
CA SER A 206 0.82 2.53 10.66
C SER A 206 -0.49 3.12 11.17
N PRO A 207 -0.46 4.31 11.78
CA PRO A 207 -1.65 5.05 12.18
C PRO A 207 -2.68 5.29 11.07
N PRO A 208 -2.33 5.78 9.87
CA PRO A 208 -3.32 6.01 8.83
C PRO A 208 -4.00 4.73 8.33
N LEU A 209 -3.33 3.57 8.39
CA LEU A 209 -3.92 2.30 7.99
C LEU A 209 -5.04 1.84 8.95
N MET A 210 -4.92 2.12 10.25
CA MET A 210 -6.04 1.86 11.18
C MET A 210 -7.24 2.77 10.89
N GLY A 211 -6.99 4.02 10.49
CA GLY A 211 -8.04 4.91 9.97
C GLY A 211 -8.77 4.32 8.76
N LEU A 212 -8.01 3.82 7.78
CA LEU A 212 -8.58 3.14 6.60
C LEU A 212 -9.34 1.87 6.96
N LEU A 213 -8.82 1.03 7.87
CA LEU A 213 -9.49 -0.19 8.31
C LEU A 213 -10.88 0.11 8.88
N ARG A 214 -10.99 1.15 9.71
CA ARG A 214 -12.26 1.57 10.33
C ARG A 214 -13.20 2.26 9.34
N ALA A 215 -12.68 2.99 8.36
CA ALA A 215 -13.47 3.68 7.35
C ALA A 215 -14.02 2.71 6.30
N LEU A 216 -13.17 1.83 5.76
CA LEU A 216 -13.49 0.94 4.65
C LEU A 216 -14.12 -0.38 5.12
N LYS A 217 -13.83 -0.84 6.33
CA LYS A 217 -14.38 -2.07 6.93
C LYS A 217 -14.36 -3.28 5.96
N PRO A 218 -13.22 -3.59 5.31
CA PRO A 218 -13.18 -4.67 4.33
C PRO A 218 -13.43 -6.03 4.97
N GLU A 219 -13.86 -7.04 4.22
CA GLU A 219 -14.01 -8.39 4.78
C GLU A 219 -12.64 -8.95 5.23
N TRP A 220 -11.61 -8.71 4.42
CA TRP A 220 -10.26 -9.16 4.66
C TRP A 220 -9.24 -8.03 4.61
N TRP A 221 -8.30 -8.05 5.54
CA TRP A 221 -7.12 -7.20 5.55
C TRP A 221 -5.87 -8.07 5.61
N PHE A 222 -4.99 -7.97 4.61
CA PHE A 222 -3.73 -8.71 4.57
C PHE A 222 -2.52 -7.79 4.73
N SER A 223 -1.57 -8.21 5.56
CA SER A 223 -0.34 -7.45 5.80
C SER A 223 0.93 -8.30 5.89
N ALA A 224 2.09 -7.64 5.88
CA ALA A 224 3.40 -8.28 5.94
C ALA A 224 4.36 -7.50 6.85
N HIS A 225 5.59 -7.22 6.39
CA HIS A 225 6.63 -6.41 7.03
C HIS A 225 7.23 -6.95 8.33
N LEU A 226 6.41 -7.27 9.34
CA LEU A 226 6.88 -7.65 10.68
C LEU A 226 7.43 -9.07 10.79
N HIS A 227 7.44 -9.84 9.69
CA HIS A 227 8.00 -11.19 9.60
C HIS A 227 7.53 -12.12 10.72
N CYS A 228 6.21 -12.14 10.92
CA CYS A 228 5.55 -13.11 11.78
C CYS A 228 4.11 -13.29 11.33
N ARG A 229 3.58 -14.50 11.53
CA ARG A 229 2.15 -14.73 11.32
C ARG A 229 1.36 -14.19 12.50
N PHE A 230 0.30 -13.43 12.19
CA PHE A 230 -0.63 -12.94 13.19
C PHE A 230 -2.04 -12.86 12.62
N GLU A 231 -3.01 -13.23 13.43
CA GLU A 231 -4.43 -13.17 13.09
C GLU A 231 -5.15 -12.30 14.09
N ALA A 232 -6.07 -11.49 13.60
CA ALA A 232 -6.93 -10.66 14.41
C ALA A 232 -8.32 -10.55 13.79
N THR A 233 -9.31 -10.23 14.62
CA THR A 233 -10.69 -10.01 14.19
C THR A 233 -11.15 -8.65 14.71
N VAL A 234 -11.41 -7.73 13.78
CA VAL A 234 -11.93 -6.41 14.12
C VAL A 234 -13.44 -6.41 13.93
N VAL A 235 -14.16 -6.21 15.03
CA VAL A 235 -15.61 -6.02 15.03
C VAL A 235 -15.89 -4.53 14.90
N HIS A 236 -16.64 -4.15 13.88
CA HIS A 236 -17.00 -2.76 13.60
C HIS A 236 -18.38 -2.46 14.17
N ASP A 237 -18.46 -1.47 15.03
CA ASP A 237 -19.75 -0.98 15.51
C ASP A 237 -20.51 -0.30 14.35
N ASN A 238 -21.73 -0.74 14.12
CA ASN A 238 -22.67 -0.11 13.19
C ASN A 238 -23.36 1.07 13.90
N GLY A 239 -22.61 2.13 14.19
CA GLY A 239 -23.18 3.38 14.68
C GLY A 239 -22.25 4.17 15.59
N GLY A 240 -21.76 5.31 15.10
CA GLY A 240 -21.03 6.31 15.88
C GLY A 240 -20.05 7.08 15.03
N ILE A 241 -20.40 8.34 14.72
CA ILE A 241 -19.49 9.33 14.12
C ILE A 241 -18.21 9.37 14.98
N VAL A 242 -17.07 9.03 14.39
CA VAL A 242 -15.78 9.07 15.09
C VAL A 242 -15.25 10.50 15.02
N GLN A 243 -15.23 11.17 16.17
CA GLN A 243 -14.53 12.45 16.37
C GLN A 243 -13.05 12.30 15.95
N PRO A 244 -12.47 13.29 15.24
CA PRO A 244 -11.07 13.26 14.87
C PRO A 244 -10.21 13.29 16.14
N ILE A 245 -9.29 12.33 16.27
CA ILE A 245 -8.24 12.39 17.29
C ILE A 245 -7.38 13.61 16.94
N SER A 246 -7.48 14.65 17.77
CA SER A 246 -6.61 15.82 17.71
C SER A 246 -5.15 15.39 17.74
N SER A 247 -4.40 15.79 16.71
CA SER A 247 -2.96 15.67 16.62
C SER A 247 -2.30 16.37 17.81
N GLN A 248 -1.90 15.59 18.83
CA GLN A 248 -0.94 16.06 19.83
C GLN A 248 0.46 15.64 19.40
N GLY A 249 1.40 16.56 19.61
CA GLY A 249 2.72 16.67 18.98
C GLY A 249 3.51 15.37 18.87
N ALA A 250 4.15 15.22 17.70
CA ALA A 250 5.06 14.13 17.40
C ALA A 250 6.24 14.11 18.40
N PRO A 251 6.43 13.02 19.16
CA PRO A 251 7.71 12.78 19.82
C PRO A 251 8.75 12.38 18.77
N SER A 252 10.00 12.81 18.98
CA SER A 252 11.15 12.42 18.16
C SER A 252 11.27 10.91 18.11
N MET A 253 11.24 10.35 16.90
CA MET A 253 11.20 8.91 16.65
C MET A 253 12.61 8.34 16.53
N VAL A 254 12.96 7.45 17.46
CA VAL A 254 14.03 6.47 17.27
C VAL A 254 13.38 5.16 16.81
N SER A 255 13.73 4.68 15.62
CA SER A 255 13.33 3.35 15.15
C SER A 255 14.13 2.29 15.91
N ALA A 256 13.45 1.47 16.73
CA ALA A 256 14.05 0.29 17.34
C ALA A 256 13.90 -0.90 16.38
N LYS A 257 14.98 -1.69 16.28
CA LYS A 257 15.25 -2.64 15.18
C LYS A 257 14.46 -3.94 15.33
N ASN A 258 13.67 -4.33 14.32
CA ASN A 258 13.20 -5.71 14.15
C ASN A 258 14.39 -6.59 13.72
N PRO A 259 14.84 -7.59 14.50
CA PRO A 259 16.03 -8.38 14.18
C PRO A 259 15.88 -9.27 12.92
N ASP A 260 14.64 -9.49 12.46
CA ASP A 260 14.36 -10.21 11.22
C ASP A 260 14.28 -9.29 9.99
N GLU A 261 14.25 -7.97 10.19
CA GLU A 261 14.34 -6.96 9.12
C GLU A 261 15.81 -6.60 8.88
N ILE A 262 16.17 -6.30 7.63
CA ILE A 262 17.51 -5.81 7.34
C ILE A 262 17.60 -4.39 7.91
N ALA A 263 18.29 -4.24 9.05
CA ALA A 263 18.39 -2.95 9.73
C ALA A 263 19.05 -1.89 8.82
N ILE A 264 18.28 -0.84 8.52
CA ILE A 264 18.77 0.39 7.90
C ILE A 264 19.02 1.39 9.04
N GLU A 265 20.25 1.86 9.19
CA GLU A 265 20.58 2.90 10.18
C GLU A 265 20.05 4.24 9.67
N ASP A 266 19.11 4.83 10.41
CA ASP A 266 18.56 6.16 10.19
C ASP A 266 19.45 7.18 10.92
N ASP A 267 20.67 7.41 10.43
CA ASP A 267 21.60 8.41 10.98
C ASP A 267 21.21 9.84 10.55
N PHE A 268 20.07 10.34 11.03
CA PHE A 268 19.69 11.74 10.84
C PHE A 268 19.33 12.39 12.17
N ASP A 269 20.36 12.84 12.87
CA ASP A 269 20.23 13.75 14.02
C ASP A 269 20.02 15.18 13.49
N GLY A 270 18.82 15.71 13.69
CA GLY A 270 18.55 17.14 13.51
C GLY A 270 18.91 17.91 14.78
N GLU A 271 19.99 18.69 14.75
CA GLU A 271 20.38 19.60 15.84
C GLU A 271 19.51 20.88 15.89
N ASP A 272 19.19 21.24 17.13
CA ASP A 272 18.89 22.55 17.73
C ASP A 272 17.64 23.38 17.35
N ALA A 273 16.72 23.46 18.33
CA ALA A 273 15.99 24.69 18.65
C ALA A 273 15.90 24.87 20.18
N LYS A 274 16.46 25.98 20.67
CA LYS A 274 16.54 26.36 22.10
C LYS A 274 15.15 26.59 22.71
N GLN A 275 14.95 26.10 23.93
CA GLN A 275 13.77 26.34 24.78
C GLN A 275 14.00 27.49 25.75
N ASP A 276 13.01 28.37 25.87
CA ASP A 276 12.76 29.23 27.04
C ASP A 276 11.39 28.88 27.66
N PRO A 277 11.18 29.07 28.98
CA PRO A 277 10.16 28.35 29.74
C PRO A 277 8.81 29.08 29.85
N ALA A 278 7.73 28.31 29.97
CA ALA A 278 6.38 28.79 30.32
C ALA A 278 5.85 28.12 31.61
N PRO A 279 4.93 28.76 32.34
CA PRO A 279 4.65 28.46 33.76
C PRO A 279 3.47 27.50 34.00
N LEU A 280 3.43 26.97 35.23
CA LEU A 280 2.40 26.10 35.84
C LEU A 280 0.97 26.69 35.81
N PRO A 281 -0.08 25.83 35.84
CA PRO A 281 -0.99 25.86 37.00
C PRO A 281 -1.50 24.47 37.46
N VAL A 282 -1.51 24.18 38.77
CA VAL A 282 -2.60 24.27 39.77
C VAL A 282 -3.74 23.25 39.61
N GLN A 283 -3.84 22.38 40.62
CA GLN A 283 -4.95 21.45 40.91
C GLN A 283 -6.21 22.19 41.39
N SER A 284 -7.39 21.65 41.09
CA SER A 284 -8.46 21.58 42.10
C SER A 284 -9.42 20.42 41.80
N ASN A 285 -9.64 19.61 42.84
CA ASN A 285 -10.70 18.61 42.95
C ASN A 285 -12.07 19.28 42.94
N ASN A 286 -13.10 18.58 42.48
CA ASN A 286 -14.48 18.92 42.80
C ASN A 286 -15.16 17.75 43.53
N PRO A 287 -15.67 17.97 44.76
CA PRO A 287 -16.43 17.01 45.55
C PRO A 287 -17.94 17.24 45.32
N ASP A 288 -18.70 16.19 45.00
CA ASP A 288 -20.12 16.05 45.33
C ASP A 288 -20.61 14.68 44.82
N GLU A 289 -20.31 13.64 45.59
CA GLU A 289 -21.07 12.38 45.59
C GLU A 289 -22.20 12.52 46.61
N ILE A 290 -23.45 12.35 46.16
CA ILE A 290 -24.59 12.06 47.04
C ILE A 290 -25.22 10.78 46.51
N ASN A 291 -25.17 9.76 47.37
CA ASN A 291 -25.75 8.44 47.17
C ASN A 291 -26.94 8.35 48.13
N LEU A 292 -28.16 8.13 47.64
CA LEU A 292 -29.32 7.82 48.47
C LEU A 292 -30.35 7.03 47.66
N ASP A 293 -30.64 5.84 48.18
CA ASP A 293 -31.50 4.77 47.67
C ASP A 293 -33.01 5.04 47.80
N ASP A 294 -33.73 4.32 46.94
CA ASP A 294 -35.07 3.71 47.06
C ASP A 294 -36.32 4.56 47.35
N GLU A 295 -37.22 4.62 46.36
CA GLU A 295 -38.65 4.32 46.52
C GLU A 295 -39.29 3.92 45.17
N ILE A 296 -40.07 2.84 45.18
CA ILE A 296 -40.65 2.13 44.03
C ILE A 296 -42.07 2.66 43.76
N GLU A 297 -42.37 3.05 42.52
CA GLU A 297 -43.75 3.13 41.99
C GLU A 297 -43.84 2.46 40.60
N ASP A 298 -44.73 1.46 40.50
CA ASP A 298 -45.10 0.75 39.28
C ASP A 298 -45.91 1.64 38.33
N VAL A 299 -45.42 1.93 37.12
CA VAL A 299 -46.28 2.29 35.97
C VAL A 299 -45.66 2.00 34.59
N ALA A 300 -46.41 1.21 33.81
CA ALA A 300 -46.44 1.04 32.35
C ALA A 300 -45.26 0.31 31.64
N ALA A 301 -45.60 -0.82 31.01
CA ALA A 301 -44.72 -1.62 30.17
C ALA A 301 -44.18 -0.82 28.95
N PRO A 302 -42.87 -0.89 28.65
CA PRO A 302 -42.30 -0.20 27.49
C PRO A 302 -42.70 -0.86 26.16
N PRO A 303 -42.70 -0.09 25.05
CA PRO A 303 -43.01 -0.60 23.71
C PRO A 303 -41.99 -1.68 23.28
N ALA A 304 -42.45 -2.59 22.40
CA ALA A 304 -41.66 -3.71 21.89
C ALA A 304 -40.26 -3.27 21.40
N PRO A 305 -39.22 -4.11 21.60
CA PRO A 305 -37.85 -3.75 21.25
C PRO A 305 -37.77 -3.41 19.76
N ALA A 306 -37.06 -2.30 19.47
CA ALA A 306 -36.66 -1.93 18.13
C ALA A 306 -36.00 -3.12 17.41
N PRO A 307 -36.09 -3.22 16.07
CA PRO A 307 -35.38 -4.24 15.32
C PRO A 307 -33.91 -4.24 15.76
N ALA A 308 -33.38 -5.43 16.07
CA ALA A 308 -32.02 -5.61 16.53
C ALA A 308 -31.06 -4.86 15.58
N PRO A 309 -30.04 -4.16 16.11
CA PRO A 309 -29.06 -3.49 15.27
C PRO A 309 -28.49 -4.50 14.26
N PRO A 310 -28.23 -4.09 13.00
CA PRO A 310 -27.62 -4.97 12.02
C PRO A 310 -26.33 -5.55 12.62
N PRO A 311 -26.05 -6.86 12.41
CA PRO A 311 -24.88 -7.49 12.99
C PRO A 311 -23.63 -6.67 12.64
N PRO A 312 -22.70 -6.49 13.59
CA PRO A 312 -21.51 -5.69 13.36
C PRO A 312 -20.74 -6.25 12.16
N SER A 313 -20.25 -5.35 11.29
CA SER A 313 -19.34 -5.76 10.21
C SER A 313 -18.06 -6.30 10.84
N ILE A 314 -17.46 -7.34 10.26
CA ILE A 314 -16.24 -7.97 10.77
C ILE A 314 -15.17 -7.92 9.69
N THR A 315 -14.00 -7.39 10.04
CA THR A 315 -12.77 -7.54 9.24
C THR A 315 -11.90 -8.63 9.82
N ARG A 316 -11.53 -9.60 9.00
CA ARG A 316 -10.52 -10.61 9.34
C ARG A 316 -9.16 -10.10 8.91
N PHE A 317 -8.25 -9.97 9.87
CA PHE A 317 -6.88 -9.56 9.63
C PHE A 317 -5.94 -10.77 9.64
N LEU A 318 -5.09 -10.87 8.63
CA LEU A 318 -4.04 -11.88 8.56
C LEU A 318 -2.73 -11.23 8.09
N ALA A 319 -1.70 -11.35 8.91
CA ALA A 319 -0.33 -11.03 8.51
C ALA A 319 0.49 -12.30 8.37
N LEU A 320 1.42 -12.30 7.40
CA LEU A 320 2.27 -13.44 7.08
C LEU A 320 3.75 -13.09 7.13
N ASP A 321 4.57 -14.15 7.22
CA ASP A 321 6.03 -14.05 7.30
C ASP A 321 6.67 -13.88 5.91
N LYS A 322 7.99 -13.74 5.86
CA LYS A 322 8.77 -13.78 4.62
C LYS A 322 9.03 -15.21 4.13
N CYS A 323 9.20 -15.36 2.82
CA CYS A 323 9.48 -16.65 2.16
C CYS A 323 10.83 -17.27 2.56
N LEU A 324 10.87 -17.89 3.74
CA LEU A 324 12.02 -18.64 4.26
C LEU A 324 11.61 -20.04 4.74
N PRO A 325 12.55 -21.00 4.77
CA PRO A 325 12.27 -22.35 5.23
C PRO A 325 11.61 -22.39 6.62
N LYS A 326 10.56 -23.20 6.75
CA LYS A 326 9.80 -23.42 8.00
C LYS A 326 9.02 -22.20 8.52
N ARG A 327 8.95 -21.10 7.77
CA ARG A 327 8.12 -19.94 8.12
C ARG A 327 6.72 -20.06 7.51
N LYS A 328 5.76 -19.34 8.10
CA LYS A 328 4.37 -19.28 7.62
C LYS A 328 4.20 -18.04 6.73
N PHE A 329 4.72 -18.12 5.52
CA PHE A 329 4.77 -17.00 4.58
C PHE A 329 3.63 -16.99 3.57
N LEU A 330 2.91 -18.11 3.43
CA LEU A 330 1.83 -18.28 2.47
C LEU A 330 0.63 -18.97 3.10
N GLU A 331 -0.57 -18.46 2.78
CA GLU A 331 -1.85 -19.04 3.20
C GLU A 331 -2.83 -19.05 2.02
N VAL A 332 -3.52 -20.17 1.79
CA VAL A 332 -4.54 -20.27 0.74
C VAL A 332 -5.92 -20.22 1.39
N ILE A 333 -6.71 -19.24 0.99
CA ILE A 333 -8.05 -19.01 1.51
C ILE A 333 -9.12 -19.25 0.45
N ASP A 334 -10.29 -19.67 0.91
CA ASP A 334 -11.49 -19.78 0.10
C ASP A 334 -12.30 -18.50 0.22
N ILE A 335 -12.49 -17.80 -0.91
CA ILE A 335 -13.35 -16.62 -0.96
C ILE A 335 -14.57 -16.95 -1.83
N PRO A 336 -15.79 -16.80 -1.30
CA PRO A 336 -17.00 -16.98 -2.10
C PRO A 336 -17.03 -15.91 -3.19
N ILE A 337 -17.25 -16.34 -4.44
CA ILE A 337 -17.53 -15.41 -5.54
C ILE A 337 -19.04 -15.38 -5.72
N GLU A 338 -19.60 -14.20 -5.93
CA GLU A 338 -20.98 -14.08 -6.38
C GLU A 338 -21.07 -14.43 -7.89
N ASP A 339 -21.98 -15.33 -8.25
CA ASP A 339 -22.26 -15.71 -9.65
C ASP A 339 -22.83 -14.56 -10.51
N THR A 340 -22.97 -13.37 -9.92
CA THR A 340 -23.50 -12.14 -10.55
C THR A 340 -22.47 -11.37 -11.34
N PHE A 341 -21.16 -11.69 -11.22
CA PHE A 341 -20.10 -11.00 -11.95
C PHE A 341 -20.18 -11.27 -13.46
N LYS A 342 -20.39 -10.21 -14.24
CA LYS A 342 -20.51 -10.27 -15.71
C LYS A 342 -19.22 -9.92 -16.46
N GLY A 343 -18.10 -9.76 -15.76
CA GLY A 343 -16.82 -9.45 -16.37
C GLY A 343 -16.14 -10.69 -16.98
N PRO A 344 -15.03 -10.49 -17.70
CA PRO A 344 -14.25 -11.61 -18.24
C PRO A 344 -13.70 -12.48 -17.11
N PRO A 345 -13.81 -13.81 -17.21
CA PRO A 345 -13.30 -14.71 -16.19
C PRO A 345 -11.77 -14.70 -16.17
N ASN A 346 -11.21 -14.68 -14.96
CA ASN A 346 -9.77 -14.72 -14.67
C ASN A 346 -8.98 -13.55 -15.28
N GLU A 347 -9.62 -12.41 -15.46
CA GLU A 347 -8.97 -11.17 -15.91
C GLU A 347 -9.17 -10.04 -14.89
N LEU A 348 -8.18 -9.15 -14.81
CA LEU A 348 -8.30 -7.92 -14.04
C LEU A 348 -9.14 -6.91 -14.80
N VAL A 349 -10.08 -6.28 -14.11
CA VAL A 349 -10.84 -5.14 -14.62
C VAL A 349 -10.62 -3.91 -13.73
N PHE A 350 -10.67 -2.72 -14.31
CA PHE A 350 -10.58 -1.49 -13.54
C PHE A 350 -11.81 -1.32 -12.65
N ASP A 351 -11.58 -0.80 -11.44
CA ASP A 351 -12.66 -0.40 -10.53
C ASP A 351 -13.18 1.01 -10.88
N PRO A 352 -14.48 1.18 -11.20
CA PRO A 352 -15.01 2.49 -11.64
C PRO A 352 -14.88 3.59 -10.59
N GLU A 353 -15.05 3.26 -9.30
CA GLU A 353 -14.92 4.23 -8.20
C GLU A 353 -13.45 4.64 -8.03
N TRP A 354 -12.51 3.72 -8.19
CA TRP A 354 -11.09 4.06 -8.17
C TRP A 354 -10.65 4.95 -9.35
N LEU A 355 -11.20 4.71 -10.55
CA LEU A 355 -11.00 5.58 -11.71
C LEU A 355 -11.51 7.00 -11.39
N ALA A 356 -12.70 7.11 -10.81
CA ALA A 356 -13.31 8.38 -10.40
C ALA A 356 -12.48 9.10 -9.32
N VAL A 357 -12.09 8.39 -8.26
CA VAL A 357 -11.21 8.89 -7.20
C VAL A 357 -9.90 9.41 -7.78
N THR A 358 -9.28 8.65 -8.69
CA THR A 358 -8.01 9.05 -9.30
C THR A 358 -8.15 10.31 -10.13
N ARG A 359 -9.22 10.43 -10.92
CA ARG A 359 -9.49 11.62 -11.72
C ARG A 359 -9.81 12.84 -10.85
N ALA A 360 -10.66 12.67 -9.83
CA ALA A 360 -11.05 13.74 -8.90
C ALA A 360 -9.85 14.29 -8.10
N PHE A 361 -8.93 13.41 -7.71
CA PHE A 361 -7.78 13.79 -6.88
C PHE A 361 -6.54 14.22 -7.66
N GLN A 362 -6.53 14.12 -9.00
CA GLN A 362 -5.36 14.49 -9.81
C GLN A 362 -4.85 15.93 -9.59
N PRO A 363 -5.70 16.96 -9.41
CA PRO A 363 -5.23 18.31 -9.13
C PRO A 363 -4.40 18.41 -7.85
N PHE A 364 -4.61 17.52 -6.87
CA PHE A 364 -3.90 17.51 -5.59
C PHE A 364 -2.64 16.61 -5.61
N PHE A 365 -2.37 15.91 -6.71
CA PHE A 365 -1.15 15.13 -6.84
C PHE A 365 0.07 16.06 -6.99
N SER A 366 0.93 16.10 -5.96
CA SER A 366 2.12 16.97 -5.90
C SER A 366 3.40 16.18 -6.13
N VAL A 367 4.20 16.63 -7.10
CA VAL A 367 5.57 16.14 -7.35
C VAL A 367 6.65 17.02 -6.68
N HIS A 368 6.24 17.77 -5.65
CA HIS A 368 7.09 18.67 -4.87
C HIS A 368 7.03 18.34 -3.39
N ARG A 369 8.02 18.80 -2.60
CA ARG A 369 8.07 18.55 -1.15
C ARG A 369 6.80 19.06 -0.45
N HIS A 370 6.28 20.20 -0.90
CA HIS A 370 5.05 20.78 -0.39
C HIS A 370 3.82 20.09 -0.99
N GLN A 371 2.95 19.57 -0.12
CA GLN A 371 1.66 19.00 -0.51
C GLN A 371 0.62 20.11 -0.60
N ILE A 372 -0.17 20.10 -1.68
CA ILE A 372 -1.29 21.02 -1.86
C ILE A 372 -2.40 20.66 -0.86
N PRO A 373 -3.04 21.63 -0.20
CA PRO A 373 -4.16 21.37 0.71
C PRO A 373 -5.27 20.56 0.05
N PHE A 374 -5.80 19.59 0.79
CA PHE A 374 -6.88 18.74 0.34
C PHE A 374 -8.25 19.41 0.58
N PRO A 375 -9.27 19.08 -0.22
CA PRO A 375 -10.64 19.50 0.07
C PRO A 375 -11.14 18.84 1.37
N GLU A 376 -12.12 19.48 2.00
CA GLU A 376 -12.89 18.88 3.09
C GLU A 376 -13.62 17.62 2.60
N GLU A 377 -13.96 16.72 3.53
CA GLU A 377 -14.46 15.39 3.20
C GLU A 377 -15.75 15.41 2.34
N ASP A 378 -16.71 16.27 2.67
CA ASP A 378 -17.97 16.38 1.92
C ASP A 378 -17.74 16.81 0.47
N LEU A 379 -16.87 17.81 0.27
CA LEU A 379 -16.50 18.29 -1.06
C LEU A 379 -15.71 17.22 -1.82
N ALA A 380 -14.82 16.50 -1.16
CA ALA A 380 -14.09 15.39 -1.77
C ALA A 380 -15.04 14.31 -2.29
N ARG A 381 -16.06 13.95 -1.51
CA ARG A 381 -17.09 12.96 -1.91
C ARG A 381 -17.94 13.46 -3.07
N GLU A 382 -18.32 14.75 -3.08
CA GLU A 382 -19.05 15.37 -4.20
C GLU A 382 -18.21 15.34 -5.49
N MET A 383 -16.93 15.69 -5.40
CA MET A 383 -16.00 15.62 -6.54
C MET A 383 -15.90 14.18 -7.10
N VAL A 384 -15.78 13.17 -6.23
CA VAL A 384 -15.72 11.77 -6.66
C VAL A 384 -17.04 11.33 -7.30
N ALA A 385 -18.19 11.71 -6.75
CA ALA A 385 -19.49 11.37 -7.32
C ALA A 385 -19.65 11.95 -8.75
N LYS A 386 -19.23 13.20 -8.95
CA LYS A 386 -19.23 13.83 -10.27
C LYS A 386 -18.29 13.12 -11.26
N GLU A 387 -17.09 12.77 -10.84
CA GLU A 387 -16.15 12.04 -11.70
C GLU A 387 -16.62 10.60 -11.95
N LEU A 388 -17.38 9.99 -11.05
CA LEU A 388 -17.99 8.67 -11.25
C LEU A 388 -19.05 8.71 -12.36
N GLU A 389 -19.91 9.72 -12.36
CA GLU A 389 -20.82 9.97 -13.49
C GLU A 389 -20.05 10.14 -14.80
N TRP A 390 -18.94 10.89 -14.76
CA TRP A 390 -18.07 11.05 -15.92
C TRP A 390 -17.46 9.72 -16.39
N VAL A 391 -16.99 8.86 -15.48
CA VAL A 391 -16.46 7.53 -15.80
C VAL A 391 -17.55 6.67 -16.45
N HIS A 392 -18.76 6.64 -15.91
CA HIS A 392 -19.87 5.93 -16.53
C HIS A 392 -20.18 6.46 -17.94
N ALA A 393 -20.22 7.79 -18.10
CA ALA A 393 -20.57 8.43 -19.35
C ALA A 393 -19.45 8.41 -20.41
N ASN A 394 -18.17 8.26 -20.04
CA ASN A 394 -17.04 8.38 -20.97
C ASN A 394 -16.25 7.10 -21.17
N ILE A 395 -16.14 6.29 -20.12
CA ILE A 395 -15.33 5.07 -20.08
C ILE A 395 -16.24 3.84 -20.21
N LEU A 396 -17.31 3.75 -19.42
CA LEU A 396 -18.22 2.59 -19.38
C LEU A 396 -19.46 2.73 -20.28
N LYS A 397 -19.36 3.48 -21.39
CA LYS A 397 -20.50 3.81 -22.27
C LYS A 397 -21.27 2.60 -22.77
N GLU A 398 -20.55 1.62 -23.30
CA GLU A 398 -21.11 0.44 -23.99
C GLU A 398 -20.83 -0.86 -23.23
N GLU A 399 -19.98 -0.79 -22.21
CA GLU A 399 -19.51 -1.95 -21.44
C GLU A 399 -19.60 -1.65 -19.95
N MET A 400 -20.01 -2.64 -19.16
CA MET A 400 -20.11 -2.48 -17.70
C MET A 400 -18.74 -2.41 -17.00
N MET A 401 -17.70 -2.98 -17.62
CA MET A 401 -16.37 -3.15 -17.04
C MET A 401 -15.31 -3.06 -18.15
N ILE A 402 -14.10 -2.60 -17.80
CA ILE A 402 -12.98 -2.54 -18.74
C ILE A 402 -11.85 -3.43 -18.24
N PRO A 403 -11.44 -4.44 -19.04
CA PRO A 403 -10.26 -5.22 -18.75
C PRO A 403 -9.01 -4.35 -18.74
N VAL A 404 -8.16 -4.54 -17.72
CA VAL A 404 -6.89 -3.81 -17.58
C VAL A 404 -6.03 -4.00 -18.83
N ASN A 405 -5.97 -5.21 -19.37
CA ASN A 405 -5.20 -5.57 -20.58
C ASN A 405 -5.60 -4.80 -21.85
N ARG A 406 -6.79 -4.19 -21.87
CA ARG A 406 -7.23 -3.35 -23.00
C ARG A 406 -6.53 -1.99 -23.01
N VAL A 407 -6.11 -1.50 -21.85
CA VAL A 407 -5.53 -0.17 -21.66
C VAL A 407 -4.04 -0.26 -21.33
N GLN A 408 -3.68 -1.14 -20.39
CA GLN A 408 -2.32 -1.33 -19.92
C GLN A 408 -1.81 -2.69 -20.38
N GLN A 409 -0.76 -2.68 -21.19
CA GLN A 409 -0.09 -3.88 -21.68
C GLN A 409 1.36 -3.88 -21.21
N PHE A 410 1.85 -5.04 -20.77
CA PHE A 410 3.25 -5.17 -20.38
C PHE A 410 4.17 -4.85 -21.56
N VAL A 411 5.13 -3.96 -21.30
CA VAL A 411 6.22 -3.63 -22.22
C VAL A 411 7.53 -3.63 -21.44
N GLN A 412 8.56 -4.25 -22.01
CA GLN A 412 9.90 -4.21 -21.44
C GLN A 412 10.52 -2.81 -21.67
N THR A 413 10.38 -1.90 -20.70
CA THR A 413 10.82 -0.49 -20.81
C THR A 413 12.33 -0.30 -20.59
N ALA A 414 12.93 -1.11 -19.72
CA ALA A 414 14.36 -1.17 -19.41
C ALA A 414 15.00 -2.49 -19.91
N PRO A 415 16.31 -2.54 -20.16
CA PRO A 415 16.97 -3.80 -20.48
C PRO A 415 17.14 -4.67 -19.22
N GLY A 416 17.25 -5.99 -19.43
CA GLY A 416 17.57 -6.95 -18.37
C GLY A 416 19.04 -6.89 -17.93
N PRO A 417 19.48 -7.73 -16.99
CA PRO A 417 20.85 -7.73 -16.53
C PRO A 417 21.83 -8.19 -17.62
N GLY A 418 23.03 -7.62 -17.61
CA GLY A 418 24.14 -7.90 -18.52
C GLY A 418 24.41 -6.82 -19.55
N SER A 419 23.45 -5.90 -19.81
CA SER A 419 23.60 -4.81 -20.78
C SER A 419 24.16 -3.51 -20.19
N GLU A 420 24.29 -3.41 -18.86
CA GLU A 420 24.62 -2.17 -18.15
C GLU A 420 26.11 -1.80 -18.24
N GLY A 421 26.97 -2.75 -18.65
CA GLY A 421 28.41 -2.55 -18.78
C GLY A 421 29.05 -2.00 -17.50
N ASN A 422 29.85 -0.94 -17.64
CA ASN A 422 30.52 -0.27 -16.52
C ASN A 422 29.57 0.55 -15.62
N GLN A 423 28.32 0.79 -16.04
CA GLN A 423 27.35 1.58 -15.29
C GLN A 423 26.50 0.77 -14.31
N LYS A 424 26.72 -0.54 -14.21
CA LYS A 424 25.92 -1.45 -13.37
C LYS A 424 25.82 -1.06 -11.88
N PHE A 425 26.84 -0.38 -11.36
CA PHE A 425 26.91 0.04 -9.96
C PHE A 425 26.49 1.50 -9.73
N ARG A 426 25.92 2.15 -10.75
CA ARG A 426 25.40 3.50 -10.64
C ARG A 426 23.90 3.49 -10.82
N GLN A 427 23.20 4.33 -10.07
CA GLN A 427 21.88 4.76 -10.49
C GLN A 427 22.02 5.47 -11.84
N ARG A 428 20.99 5.42 -12.68
CA ARG A 428 21.07 6.02 -14.01
C ARG A 428 21.28 7.53 -13.88
N GLU A 429 22.36 8.04 -14.46
CA GLU A 429 22.64 9.47 -14.54
C GLU A 429 21.94 10.07 -15.78
N SER A 430 21.43 11.29 -15.64
CA SER A 430 21.01 12.12 -16.78
C SER A 430 22.25 12.38 -17.66
N PHE A 431 22.22 11.98 -18.93
CA PHE A 431 23.34 12.23 -19.84
C PHE A 431 23.31 13.65 -20.39
N GLU A 432 24.49 14.28 -20.45
CA GLU A 432 24.74 15.47 -21.25
C GLU A 432 24.97 15.05 -22.71
N ILE A 433 24.16 15.54 -23.66
CA ILE A 433 24.38 15.30 -25.09
C ILE A 433 25.38 16.33 -25.61
N THR A 434 26.65 15.94 -25.77
CA THR A 434 27.61 16.75 -26.53
C THR A 434 27.48 16.45 -28.03
N LEU A 435 26.84 17.34 -28.79
CA LEU A 435 26.80 17.27 -30.25
C LEU A 435 28.21 17.55 -30.82
N LEU A 436 28.91 16.50 -31.27
CA LEU A 436 30.30 16.59 -31.77
C LEU A 436 30.53 17.50 -33.00
N PHE A 437 29.47 18.04 -33.61
CA PHE A 437 29.55 18.84 -34.85
C PHE A 437 29.36 20.34 -34.65
N VAL A 438 29.05 20.80 -33.44
CA VAL A 438 29.02 22.22 -33.10
C VAL A 438 29.81 22.37 -31.82
N GLN A 439 30.80 23.26 -31.80
CA GLN A 439 31.59 23.62 -30.61
C GLN A 439 30.72 24.42 -29.60
N LEU A 440 29.49 23.96 -29.39
CA LEU A 440 28.46 24.51 -28.53
C LEU A 440 28.06 23.38 -27.59
N SER A 441 28.59 23.40 -26.36
CA SER A 441 28.04 22.61 -25.28
C SER A 441 26.65 23.15 -24.97
N ILE A 442 25.62 22.55 -25.58
CA ILE A 442 24.24 22.83 -25.18
C ILE A 442 24.01 22.01 -23.91
N PHE A 443 23.98 22.69 -22.76
CA PHE A 443 23.40 22.15 -21.53
C PHE A 443 21.89 21.96 -21.74
N LEU A 444 21.50 20.95 -22.51
CA LEU A 444 20.14 20.44 -22.50
C LEU A 444 20.03 19.62 -21.23
N THR A 445 19.72 20.28 -20.11
CA THR A 445 19.08 19.63 -18.96
C THR A 445 17.67 19.26 -19.39
N MET A 446 17.54 18.26 -20.27
CA MET A 446 16.29 17.53 -20.41
C MET A 446 16.26 16.57 -19.22
N GLU A 447 15.55 16.95 -18.17
CA GLU A 447 15.05 16.01 -17.17
C GLU A 447 14.02 15.09 -17.87
N ALA A 448 14.46 14.24 -18.80
CA ALA A 448 13.61 13.18 -19.32
C ALA A 448 13.49 12.13 -18.21
N PRO A 449 12.28 11.76 -17.77
CA PRO A 449 12.14 10.74 -16.75
C PRO A 449 12.73 9.43 -17.25
N LEU A 450 13.37 8.73 -16.32
CA LEU A 450 13.86 7.37 -16.55
C LEU A 450 12.72 6.49 -17.07
N TYR A 451 13.01 5.80 -18.17
CA TYR A 451 12.14 4.82 -18.85
C TYR A 451 10.64 5.19 -18.79
N PRO A 452 10.16 6.12 -19.64
CA PRO A 452 8.73 6.42 -19.67
C PRO A 452 7.95 5.13 -19.89
N ASN A 453 6.97 4.89 -19.02
CA ASN A 453 6.19 3.66 -19.08
C ASN A 453 4.89 3.90 -19.85
N PRO A 454 4.69 3.24 -21.01
CA PRO A 454 3.50 3.46 -21.84
C PRO A 454 2.20 3.05 -21.12
N GLN A 455 2.28 2.20 -20.10
CA GLN A 455 1.12 1.81 -19.30
C GLN A 455 0.57 2.98 -18.47
N THR A 456 1.46 3.81 -17.91
CA THR A 456 1.08 5.01 -17.16
C THR A 456 0.51 6.07 -18.09
N GLU A 457 1.12 6.26 -19.26
CA GLU A 457 0.58 7.15 -20.29
C GLU A 457 -0.81 6.72 -20.76
N ALA A 458 -1.01 5.43 -21.02
CA ALA A 458 -2.31 4.89 -21.44
C ALA A 458 -3.38 5.06 -20.35
N TYR A 459 -3.03 4.86 -19.08
CA TYR A 459 -3.93 5.07 -17.96
C TYR A 459 -4.32 6.55 -17.79
N CYS A 460 -3.35 7.47 -17.85
CA CYS A 460 -3.61 8.90 -17.82
C CYS A 460 -4.47 9.36 -19.01
N LYS A 461 -4.24 8.80 -20.20
CA LYS A 461 -5.03 9.08 -21.40
C LYS A 461 -6.47 8.57 -21.28
N LEU A 462 -6.68 7.37 -20.74
CA LEU A 462 -8.01 6.83 -20.45
C LEU A 462 -8.81 7.79 -19.55
N LEU A 463 -8.16 8.27 -18.49
CA LEU A 463 -8.77 9.18 -17.53
C LEU A 463 -8.76 10.65 -17.96
N GLN A 464 -8.20 11.00 -19.11
CA GLN A 464 -8.01 12.40 -19.56
C GLN A 464 -7.40 13.30 -18.47
N ILE A 465 -6.34 12.81 -17.83
CA ILE A 465 -5.57 13.53 -16.80
C ILE A 465 -4.14 13.78 -17.27
N GLU A 466 -3.52 14.82 -16.72
CA GLU A 466 -2.08 15.10 -16.92
C GLU A 466 -1.24 13.92 -16.42
N ASN A 467 -0.27 13.46 -17.21
CA ASN A 467 0.72 12.51 -16.76
C ASN A 467 1.83 13.28 -16.01
N LYS A 468 1.85 13.17 -14.68
CA LYS A 468 2.85 13.82 -13.80
C LYS A 468 4.03 12.89 -13.46
N ILE A 469 4.07 11.68 -14.02
CA ILE A 469 5.09 10.66 -13.75
C ILE A 469 6.15 10.63 -14.86
N ASN A 470 5.68 10.58 -16.12
CA ASN A 470 6.51 10.55 -17.33
C ASN A 470 6.74 11.94 -17.93
#